data_AF-A0A7K6BEM7-F1
#
_entry.id   AF-A0A7K6BEM7-F1
#
_cell.length_a   1.000
_cell.length_b   1.000
_cell.length_c   1.000
_cell.angle_alpha   90.00
_cell.angle_beta   90.00
_cell.angle_gamma   90.00
#
_symmetry.space_group_name_H-M   'P 1'
#
loop_
_entity.id
_entity.type
_entity.pdbx_description
1 polymer ?
#
loop_
_entity_poly.entity_id
_entity_poly.type
_entity_poly.pdbx_seq_one_letter_code
_entity_poly.pdbx_strand_id
1 'polypeptide(L)'
;ALASCHRHYRSRPAHGIGRFKYLLPQEAPKRKKDRVQMKEINTGTEHEYGDVNIQVTSYDMALVEHFAQYVHRLCNRLSVRVNESYAMPTKTNEVLFLEDRGSKMQLDAVLTTHQRVVQVSGLSSTFAPIFLEIIQSNQPEGVHLLMKEHTEADFRSRLKSRPELEELRAQMS
;
A
#
# COMPACT_ATOMS: atom_id res chain seq x y z
N ALA A 1 7.71 -10.16 -64.29
CA ALA A 1 6.46 -9.61 -63.71
C ALA A 1 6.25 -10.25 -62.34
N LEU A 2 6.58 -9.53 -61.27
CA LEU A 2 6.42 -10.01 -59.89
C LEU A 2 4.93 -9.88 -59.52
N ALA A 3 4.27 -11.02 -59.30
CA ALA A 3 2.87 -11.07 -58.89
C ALA A 3 2.70 -10.30 -57.57
N SER A 4 1.95 -9.20 -57.61
CA SER A 4 1.48 -8.49 -56.42
C SER A 4 0.47 -9.37 -55.70
N CYS A 5 0.93 -10.23 -54.81
CA CYS A 5 0.07 -10.99 -53.90
C CYS A 5 -0.56 -10.01 -52.88
N HIS A 6 -1.63 -9.32 -53.30
CA HIS A 6 -2.49 -8.59 -52.37
C HIS A 6 -3.04 -9.57 -51.35
N ARG A 7 -2.78 -9.31 -50.06
CA ARG A 7 -3.39 -10.06 -48.95
C ARG A 7 -4.91 -9.83 -48.94
N HIS A 8 -5.65 -10.59 -49.77
CA HIS A 8 -7.12 -10.52 -49.90
C HIS A 8 -7.88 -10.74 -48.58
N TYR A 9 -7.24 -11.29 -47.56
CA TYR A 9 -7.85 -11.50 -46.25
C TYR A 9 -8.05 -10.20 -45.45
N ARG A 10 -7.27 -9.13 -45.73
CA ARG A 10 -7.45 -7.83 -45.05
C ARG A 10 -8.73 -7.10 -45.44
N SER A 11 -9.24 -7.35 -46.64
CA SER A 11 -10.49 -6.77 -47.14
C SER A 11 -11.73 -7.64 -46.83
N ARG A 12 -11.58 -8.74 -46.09
CA ARG A 12 -12.71 -9.59 -45.68
C ARG A 12 -13.38 -9.04 -44.41
N PRO A 13 -14.71 -9.22 -44.26
CA PRO A 13 -15.45 -8.74 -43.08
C PRO A 13 -14.97 -9.39 -41.77
N ALA A 14 -14.43 -10.61 -41.81
CA ALA A 14 -13.86 -11.29 -40.66
C ALA A 14 -12.42 -10.85 -40.31
N HIS A 15 -11.88 -9.82 -40.97
CA HIS A 15 -10.54 -9.33 -40.69
C HIS A 15 -10.46 -8.75 -39.26
N GLY A 16 -9.57 -9.30 -38.43
CA GLY A 16 -9.32 -8.78 -37.09
C GLY A 16 -10.14 -9.42 -35.98
N ILE A 17 -10.95 -10.45 -36.27
CA ILE A 17 -11.71 -11.21 -35.25
C ILE A 17 -10.82 -11.78 -34.11
N GLY A 18 -9.56 -12.10 -34.41
CA GLY A 18 -8.57 -12.60 -33.44
C GLY A 18 -7.69 -11.53 -32.81
N ARG A 19 -7.98 -10.23 -33.01
CA ARG A 19 -7.24 -9.17 -32.30
C ARG A 19 -7.74 -9.16 -30.85
N PHE A 20 -6.88 -9.47 -29.90
CA PHE A 20 -7.23 -9.47 -28.48
C PHE A 20 -6.43 -8.44 -27.68
N LYS A 21 -5.35 -7.88 -28.26
CA LYS A 21 -4.45 -6.95 -27.56
C LYS A 21 -5.13 -5.68 -27.04
N TYR A 22 -6.25 -5.27 -27.63
CA TYR A 22 -7.03 -4.11 -27.16
C TYR A 22 -7.94 -4.44 -25.96
N LEU A 23 -8.22 -5.72 -25.71
CA LEU A 23 -8.96 -6.18 -24.52
C LEU A 23 -8.05 -6.25 -23.29
N LEU A 24 -6.74 -6.34 -23.51
CA LEU A 24 -5.75 -6.35 -22.46
C LEU A 24 -5.35 -4.92 -22.09
N PRO A 25 -5.07 -4.64 -20.80
CA PRO A 25 -4.42 -3.40 -20.40
C PRO A 25 -3.11 -3.24 -21.17
N GLN A 26 -2.76 -2.00 -21.54
CA GLN A 26 -1.47 -1.75 -22.18
C GLN A 26 -0.33 -2.17 -21.23
N GLU A 27 0.57 -3.00 -21.74
CA GLU A 27 1.76 -3.40 -20.98
C GLU A 27 2.64 -2.17 -20.73
N ALA A 28 2.67 -1.70 -19.49
CA ALA A 28 3.63 -0.69 -19.08
C ALA A 28 5.06 -1.25 -19.30
N PRO A 29 6.03 -0.40 -19.69
CA PRO A 29 7.41 -0.84 -19.88
C PRO A 29 7.90 -1.55 -18.62
N LYS A 30 8.54 -2.73 -18.79
CA LYS A 30 9.10 -3.53 -17.69
C LYS A 30 10.10 -2.66 -16.91
N ARG A 31 9.64 -2.05 -15.81
CA ARG A 31 10.49 -1.21 -14.96
C ARG A 31 11.59 -2.09 -14.36
N LYS A 32 12.84 -1.60 -14.34
CA LYS A 32 13.95 -2.31 -13.69
C LYS A 32 13.58 -2.56 -12.24
N LYS A 33 13.57 -3.84 -11.83
CA LYS A 33 13.15 -4.29 -10.49
C LYS A 33 13.96 -3.67 -9.34
N ASP A 34 15.15 -3.14 -9.63
CA ASP A 34 16.10 -2.67 -8.62
C ASP A 34 15.75 -1.32 -7.96
N ARG A 35 14.77 -0.57 -8.47
CA ARG A 35 14.37 0.72 -7.87
C ARG A 35 12.85 0.80 -7.76
N VAL A 36 12.34 0.74 -6.53
CA VAL A 36 10.93 1.06 -6.23
C VAL A 36 10.74 2.53 -6.53
N GLN A 37 10.15 2.82 -7.69
CA GLN A 37 9.78 4.18 -8.09
C GLN A 37 8.43 4.51 -7.49
N MET A 38 8.31 5.74 -6.99
CA MET A 38 7.06 6.27 -6.48
C MET A 38 6.01 6.28 -7.59
N LYS A 39 4.81 5.77 -7.29
CA LYS A 39 3.64 5.90 -8.16
C LYS A 39 3.04 7.30 -7.94
N GLU A 40 2.46 7.86 -9.00
CA GLU A 40 1.71 9.11 -8.89
C GLU A 40 0.59 8.92 -7.87
N ILE A 41 0.54 9.83 -6.89
CA ILE A 41 -0.48 9.82 -5.84
C ILE A 41 -1.75 10.42 -6.42
N ASN A 42 -2.86 9.69 -6.35
CA ASN A 42 -4.16 10.25 -6.70
C ASN A 42 -4.65 11.11 -5.54
N THR A 43 -4.84 12.41 -5.78
CA THR A 43 -5.36 13.36 -4.78
C THR A 43 -6.88 13.27 -4.58
N GLY A 44 -7.57 12.43 -5.35
CA GLY A 44 -9.02 12.27 -5.30
C GLY A 44 -9.78 13.34 -6.09
N THR A 45 -11.10 13.17 -6.13
CA THR A 45 -12.09 14.10 -6.68
C THR A 45 -13.11 14.45 -5.60
N GLU A 46 -14.05 15.36 -5.86
CA GLU A 46 -15.09 15.73 -4.87
C GLU A 46 -15.95 14.52 -4.41
N HIS A 47 -16.05 13.47 -5.23
CA HIS A 47 -16.89 12.30 -4.98
C HIS A 47 -16.12 11.02 -4.68
N GLU A 48 -14.79 11.05 -4.83
CA GLU A 48 -13.92 9.90 -4.62
C GLU A 48 -12.66 10.32 -3.85
N TYR A 49 -12.41 9.66 -2.73
CA TYR A 49 -11.16 9.80 -2.02
C TYR A 49 -9.99 9.31 -2.88
N GLY A 50 -8.83 9.93 -2.66
CA GLY A 50 -7.57 9.55 -3.27
C GLY A 50 -7.04 8.19 -2.80
N ASP A 51 -5.73 8.01 -2.90
CA ASP A 51 -5.09 6.82 -2.35
C ASP A 51 -5.09 6.89 -0.82
N VAL A 52 -5.74 5.92 -0.17
CA VAL A 52 -5.84 5.84 1.30
C VAL A 52 -5.01 4.67 1.81
N ASN A 53 -4.26 4.91 2.87
CA ASN A 53 -3.50 3.92 3.61
C ASN A 53 -4.24 3.52 4.88
N ILE A 54 -4.61 2.24 4.96
CA ILE A 54 -5.17 1.62 6.15
C ILE A 54 -4.02 0.98 6.92
N GLN A 55 -3.62 1.61 8.02
CA GLN A 55 -2.54 1.13 8.88
C GLN A 55 -3.13 0.31 10.04
N VAL A 56 -2.59 -0.88 10.22
CA VAL A 56 -2.94 -1.81 11.29
C VAL A 56 -1.70 -2.01 12.13
N THR A 57 -1.75 -1.65 13.42
CA THR A 57 -0.63 -1.79 14.36
C THR A 57 -1.01 -2.62 15.57
N SER A 58 -0.17 -3.55 15.99
CA SER A 58 -0.33 -4.32 17.22
C SER A 58 1.01 -4.87 17.72
N TYR A 59 1.01 -5.40 18.93
CA TYR A 59 2.15 -6.10 19.52
C TYR A 59 2.25 -7.56 19.04
N ASP A 60 1.14 -8.20 18.70
CA ASP A 60 1.13 -9.57 18.17
C ASP A 60 1.17 -9.56 16.64
N MET A 61 2.19 -10.19 16.07
CA MET A 61 2.35 -10.31 14.62
C MET A 61 1.16 -11.05 13.96
N ALA A 62 0.67 -12.13 14.57
CA ALA A 62 -0.33 -13.00 13.97
C ALA A 62 -1.67 -12.27 13.81
N LEU A 63 -2.06 -11.49 14.81
CA LEU A 63 -3.28 -10.67 14.77
C LEU A 63 -3.22 -9.62 13.66
N VAL A 64 -2.10 -8.90 13.52
CA VAL A 64 -1.97 -7.87 12.48
C VAL A 64 -2.01 -8.49 11.09
N GLU A 65 -1.34 -9.62 10.86
CA GLU A 65 -1.35 -10.29 9.57
C GLU A 65 -2.74 -10.83 9.22
N HIS A 66 -3.41 -11.46 10.18
CA HIS A 66 -4.75 -11.99 9.96
C HIS A 66 -5.75 -10.87 9.67
N PHE A 67 -5.70 -9.77 10.42
CA PHE A 67 -6.58 -8.63 10.20
C PHE A 67 -6.28 -7.90 8.88
N ALA A 68 -5.00 -7.74 8.51
CA ALA A 68 -4.63 -7.20 7.21
C ALA A 68 -5.14 -8.09 6.06
N GLN A 69 -5.07 -9.42 6.22
CA GLN A 69 -5.65 -10.36 5.26
C GLN A 69 -7.17 -10.24 5.17
N TYR A 70 -7.86 -10.07 6.31
CA TYR A 70 -9.30 -9.82 6.36
C TYR A 70 -9.67 -8.55 5.58
N VAL A 71 -9.02 -7.42 5.88
CA VAL A 71 -9.25 -6.14 5.19
C VAL A 71 -8.99 -6.28 3.69
N HIS A 72 -7.90 -6.92 3.29
CA HIS A 72 -7.60 -7.15 1.88
C HIS A 72 -8.69 -7.96 1.17
N ARG A 73 -9.17 -9.05 1.79
CA ARG A 73 -10.26 -9.88 1.24
C ARG A 73 -11.58 -9.10 1.19
N LEU A 74 -11.85 -8.28 2.20
CA LEU A 74 -13.03 -7.43 2.26
C LEU A 74 -13.04 -6.43 1.10
N CYS A 75 -11.92 -5.74 0.85
CA CYS A 75 -11.78 -4.83 -0.29
C CYS A 75 -12.06 -5.54 -1.63
N ASN A 76 -11.51 -6.75 -1.82
CA ASN A 76 -11.74 -7.52 -3.05
C ASN A 76 -13.20 -7.94 -3.21
N ARG A 77 -13.90 -8.28 -2.12
CA ARG A 77 -15.35 -8.60 -2.15
C ARG A 77 -16.21 -7.38 -2.47
N LEU A 78 -15.82 -6.22 -1.94
CA LEU A 78 -16.51 -4.94 -2.14
C LEU A 78 -16.11 -4.26 -3.46
N SER A 79 -15.31 -4.92 -4.30
CA SER A 79 -14.79 -4.37 -5.57
C SER A 79 -14.01 -3.07 -5.42
N VAL A 80 -13.39 -2.85 -4.26
CA VAL A 80 -12.48 -1.72 -4.01
C VAL A 80 -11.09 -2.09 -4.52
N ARG A 81 -10.46 -1.19 -5.28
CA ARG A 81 -9.16 -1.44 -5.87
C ARG A 81 -8.06 -1.36 -4.80
N VAL A 82 -7.43 -2.49 -4.51
CA VAL A 82 -6.24 -2.54 -3.65
C VAL A 82 -5.01 -2.29 -4.51
N ASN A 83 -4.27 -1.21 -4.24
CA ASN A 83 -3.04 -0.88 -4.96
C ASN A 83 -1.90 -1.78 -4.49
N GLU A 84 -1.65 -1.80 -3.18
CA GLU A 84 -0.54 -2.52 -2.55
C GLU A 84 -0.93 -2.96 -1.14
N SER A 85 -0.37 -4.07 -0.69
CA SER A 85 -0.41 -4.50 0.70
C SER A 85 1.00 -4.87 1.13
N TYR A 86 1.51 -4.22 2.17
CA TYR A 86 2.92 -4.32 2.56
C TYR A 86 3.07 -4.23 4.09
N ALA A 87 4.26 -4.61 4.55
CA ALA A 87 4.66 -4.52 5.94
C ALA A 87 5.54 -3.30 6.17
N MET A 88 5.38 -2.69 7.34
CA MET A 88 6.32 -1.68 7.84
C MET A 88 7.38 -2.36 8.72
N PRO A 89 8.60 -1.79 8.80
CA PRO A 89 9.63 -2.30 9.69
C PRO A 89 9.14 -2.28 11.14
N THR A 90 9.39 -3.38 11.84
CA THR A 90 8.96 -3.58 13.23
C THR A 90 9.73 -2.65 14.16
N LYS A 91 9.02 -2.04 15.12
CA LYS A 91 9.62 -1.18 16.14
C LYS A 91 9.74 -1.96 17.44
N THR A 92 10.95 -2.11 17.95
CA THR A 92 11.23 -2.77 19.23
C THR A 92 11.41 -1.71 20.29
N ASN A 93 10.51 -1.69 21.28
CA ASN A 93 10.55 -0.74 22.38
C ASN A 93 10.93 -1.48 23.67
N GLU A 94 11.98 -1.02 24.33
CA GLU A 94 12.39 -1.50 25.63
C GLU A 94 11.60 -0.77 26.72
N VAL A 95 10.87 -1.52 27.53
CA VAL A 95 10.11 -1.00 28.67
C VAL A 95 11.01 -1.08 29.89
N LEU A 96 11.32 0.08 30.43
CA LEU A 96 12.14 0.24 31.63
C LEU A 96 11.23 0.55 32.82
N PHE A 97 11.35 -0.22 33.89
CA PHE A 97 10.67 0.02 35.16
C PHE A 97 11.62 0.69 36.17
N LEU A 98 11.06 1.55 37.03
CA LEU A 98 11.79 2.22 38.10
C LEU A 98 11.64 1.43 39.39
N GLU A 99 12.75 0.99 40.00
CA GLU A 99 12.70 0.25 41.27
C GLU A 99 12.05 1.05 42.42
N ASP A 100 11.14 0.43 43.20
CA ASP A 100 10.35 1.06 44.26
C ASP A 100 11.17 1.79 45.36
N ARG A 101 12.44 1.41 45.56
CA ARG A 101 13.34 2.01 46.56
C ARG A 101 14.64 2.52 45.96
N GLY A 102 14.71 2.68 44.64
CA GLY A 102 15.91 3.10 43.91
C GLY A 102 15.62 4.16 42.85
N SER A 103 16.67 4.82 42.36
CA SER A 103 16.60 5.73 41.21
C SER A 103 17.05 5.07 39.90
N LYS A 104 17.33 3.76 39.94
CA LYS A 104 17.83 3.02 38.78
C LYS A 104 16.65 2.49 37.97
N MET A 105 16.70 2.71 36.66
CA MET A 105 15.80 2.06 35.70
C MET A 105 16.34 0.66 35.38
N GLN A 106 15.46 -0.35 35.47
CA GLN A 106 15.74 -1.73 35.08
C GLN A 106 14.88 -2.13 33.88
N LEU A 107 15.41 -3.00 33.02
CA LEU A 107 14.67 -3.55 31.89
C LEU A 107 13.64 -4.56 32.38
N ASP A 108 12.37 -4.29 32.07
CA ASP A 108 11.25 -5.18 32.40
C ASP A 108 10.91 -6.08 31.21
N ALA A 109 10.61 -5.48 30.07
CA ALA A 109 10.21 -6.22 28.87
C ALA A 109 10.64 -5.53 27.57
N VAL A 110 10.72 -6.32 26.50
CA VAL A 110 10.93 -5.82 25.13
C VAL A 110 9.65 -6.05 24.34
N LEU A 111 8.99 -4.97 23.94
CA LEU A 111 7.75 -5.00 23.18
C LEU A 111 8.02 -4.76 21.70
N THR A 112 7.62 -5.71 20.86
CA THR A 112 7.73 -5.59 19.41
C THR A 112 6.41 -5.10 18.83
N THR A 113 6.42 -3.97 18.13
CA THR A 113 5.24 -3.45 17.44
C THR A 113 5.32 -3.78 15.96
N HIS A 114 4.35 -4.53 15.47
CA HIS A 114 4.18 -4.90 14.08
C HIS A 114 3.16 -4.00 13.41
N GLN A 115 3.43 -3.62 12.16
CA GLN A 115 2.56 -2.76 11.38
C GLN A 115 2.38 -3.29 9.97
N ARG A 116 1.13 -3.40 9.53
CA ARG A 116 0.76 -3.72 8.16
C ARG A 116 -0.05 -2.57 7.58
N VAL A 117 0.12 -2.34 6.29
CA VAL A 117 -0.60 -1.29 5.59
C VAL A 117 -1.23 -1.86 4.34
N VAL A 118 -2.52 -1.55 4.15
CA VAL A 118 -3.27 -1.85 2.94
C VAL A 118 -3.57 -0.51 2.26
N GLN A 119 -3.03 -0.33 1.06
CA GLN A 119 -3.28 0.86 0.25
C GLN A 119 -4.43 0.57 -0.71
N VAL A 120 -5.48 1.38 -0.61
CA VAL A 120 -6.68 1.31 -1.44
C VAL A 120 -6.84 2.59 -2.24
N SER A 121 -7.43 2.46 -3.43
CA SER A 121 -7.74 3.57 -4.33
C SER A 121 -9.19 3.52 -4.78
N GLY A 122 -9.75 4.69 -5.14
CA GLY A 122 -11.10 4.80 -5.67
C GLY A 122 -12.18 4.51 -4.63
N LEU A 123 -12.00 4.99 -3.40
CA LEU A 123 -13.04 4.92 -2.38
C LEU A 123 -14.04 6.06 -2.60
N SER A 124 -15.29 5.72 -2.92
CA SER A 124 -16.35 6.74 -3.08
C SER A 124 -16.72 7.37 -1.74
N SER A 125 -17.05 8.67 -1.76
CA SER A 125 -17.46 9.43 -0.57
C SER A 125 -18.67 8.83 0.17
N THR A 126 -19.62 8.24 -0.56
CA THR A 126 -20.79 7.59 0.03
C THR A 126 -20.48 6.22 0.63
N PHE A 127 -19.48 5.53 0.08
CA PHE A 127 -19.11 4.17 0.48
C PHE A 127 -18.10 4.14 1.63
N ALA A 128 -17.21 5.12 1.71
CA ALA A 128 -16.22 5.24 2.77
C ALA A 128 -16.76 5.13 4.20
N PRO A 129 -17.87 5.79 4.61
CA PRO A 129 -18.40 5.64 5.95
C PRO A 129 -18.87 4.21 6.25
N ILE A 130 -19.53 3.54 5.31
CA ILE A 130 -19.98 2.14 5.45
C ILE A 130 -18.77 1.23 5.61
N PHE A 131 -17.75 1.45 4.78
CA PHE A 131 -16.51 0.68 4.84
C PHE A 131 -15.77 0.85 6.17
N LEU A 132 -15.68 2.09 6.67
CA LEU A 132 -15.09 2.40 7.98
C LEU A 132 -15.84 1.72 9.12
N GLU A 133 -17.17 1.78 9.11
CA GLU A 133 -18.02 1.17 10.13
C GLU A 133 -17.83 -0.36 10.18
N ILE A 134 -17.77 -1.02 9.01
CA ILE A 134 -17.53 -2.47 8.93
C ILE A 134 -16.15 -2.81 9.48
N ILE A 135 -15.10 -2.05 9.16
CA ILE A 135 -13.75 -2.33 9.67
C ILE A 135 -13.68 -2.12 11.18
N GLN A 136 -14.26 -1.04 11.68
CA GLN A 136 -14.27 -0.73 13.11
C GLN A 136 -15.08 -1.76 13.90
N SER A 137 -16.24 -2.19 13.40
CA SER A 137 -17.05 -3.22 14.05
C SER A 137 -16.37 -4.59 14.12
N ASN A 138 -15.46 -4.88 13.18
CA ASN A 138 -14.72 -6.14 13.14
C ASN A 138 -13.29 -6.02 13.70
N GLN A 139 -12.95 -4.89 14.33
CA GLN A 139 -11.62 -4.66 14.86
C GLN A 139 -11.36 -5.55 16.07
N PRO A 140 -10.33 -6.42 16.04
CA PRO A 140 -10.00 -7.28 17.16
C PRO A 140 -9.31 -6.50 18.28
N GLU A 141 -9.32 -7.08 19.48
CA GLU A 141 -8.68 -6.51 20.66
C GLU A 141 -7.16 -6.39 20.47
N GLY A 142 -6.57 -5.32 21.01
CA GLY A 142 -5.12 -5.08 20.94
C GLY A 142 -4.61 -4.68 19.54
N VAL A 143 -5.49 -4.54 18.55
CA VAL A 143 -5.15 -3.97 17.24
C VAL A 143 -5.59 -2.51 17.21
N HIS A 144 -4.70 -1.64 16.74
CA HIS A 144 -4.99 -0.24 16.47
C HIS A 144 -5.11 -0.01 14.97
N LEU A 145 -6.22 0.61 14.57
CA LEU A 145 -6.50 0.99 13.20
C LEU A 145 -6.26 2.48 13.02
N LEU A 146 -5.57 2.85 11.94
CA LEU A 146 -5.34 4.23 11.56
C LEU A 146 -5.49 4.39 10.05
N MET A 147 -6.50 5.13 9.62
CA MET A 147 -6.67 5.49 8.20
C MET A 147 -6.09 6.88 7.95
N LYS A 148 -5.21 6.98 6.95
CA LYS A 148 -4.58 8.22 6.51
C LYS A 148 -4.52 8.28 5.00
N GLU A 149 -4.59 9.47 4.44
CA GLU A 149 -4.29 9.69 3.02
C GLU A 149 -2.83 9.36 2.73
N HIS A 150 -2.55 8.85 1.54
CA HIS A 150 -1.19 8.51 1.15
C HIS A 150 -0.38 9.77 0.84
N THR A 151 0.69 9.98 1.60
CA THR A 151 1.64 11.07 1.36
C THR A 151 2.98 10.56 0.85
N GLU A 152 3.78 11.45 0.25
CA GLU A 152 5.17 11.10 -0.12
C GLU A 152 6.02 10.71 1.08
N ALA A 153 5.73 11.30 2.26
CA ALA A 153 6.43 10.99 3.49
C ALA A 153 6.24 9.53 3.90
N ASP A 154 5.02 9.00 3.75
CA ASP A 154 4.73 7.58 4.03
C ASP A 154 5.49 6.66 3.08
N PHE A 155 5.66 7.04 1.81
CA PHE A 155 6.47 6.27 0.87
C PHE A 155 7.96 6.30 1.24
N ARG A 156 8.49 7.49 1.54
CA ARG A 156 9.90 7.67 1.95
C ARG A 156 10.22 6.94 3.24
N SER A 157 9.26 6.82 4.17
CA SER A 157 9.42 6.10 5.44
C SER A 157 9.74 4.61 5.26
N ARG A 158 9.40 4.02 4.10
CA ARG A 158 9.73 2.62 3.77
C ARG A 158 11.17 2.47 3.26
N LEU A 159 11.78 3.56 2.80
CA LEU A 159 13.12 3.55 2.23
C LEU A 159 14.17 3.72 3.33
N LYS A 160 15.38 3.22 3.06
CA LYS A 160 16.53 3.47 3.94
C LYS A 160 16.89 4.95 3.89
N SER A 161 17.27 5.51 5.04
CA SER A 161 17.86 6.84 5.12
C SER A 161 19.16 6.90 4.31
N ARG A 162 19.47 8.09 3.79
CA ARG A 162 20.68 8.35 3.00
C ARG A 162 21.50 9.45 3.70
N PRO A 163 22.35 9.09 4.68
CA PRO A 163 23.07 10.08 5.49
C PRO A 163 23.96 10.98 4.62
N GLU A 164 24.64 10.42 3.62
CA GLU A 164 25.50 11.18 2.70
C GLU A 164 24.75 12.32 1.98
N LEU A 165 23.49 12.09 1.60
CA LEU A 165 22.67 13.09 0.90
C LEU A 165 22.17 14.17 1.89
N GLU A 166 21.85 13.76 3.11
CA GLU A 166 21.46 14.67 4.19
C GLU A 166 22.63 15.58 4.61
N GLU A 167 23.84 15.02 4.73
CA GLU A 167 25.07 15.76 4.98
C GLU A 167 25.38 16.76 3.86
N LEU A 168 25.28 16.35 2.59
CA LEU A 168 25.48 17.25 1.45
C LEU A 168 24.43 18.37 1.42
N ARG A 169 23.16 18.08 1.78
CA ARG A 169 22.12 19.11 1.91
C ARG A 169 22.40 20.07 3.05
N ALA A 170 22.91 19.58 4.17
CA ALA A 170 23.27 20.41 5.32
C ALA A 170 24.47 21.33 4.99
N GLN A 171 25.42 20.87 4.17
CA GLN A 171 26.56 21.68 3.72
C GLN A 171 26.19 22.75 2.68
N MET A 172 25.09 22.55 1.94
CA MET A 172 24.58 23.52 0.97
C MET A 172 23.65 24.57 1.58
N SER A 173 23.19 24.36 2.83
CA SER A 173 22.36 25.31 3.59
C SER A 173 23.22 26.22 4.46
#